data_AF-A0A9E1Q3P2-F1
#
_entry.id   AF-A0A9E1Q3P2-F1
#
_cell.length_a   1.000
_cell.length_b   1.000
_cell.length_c   1.000
_cell.angle_alpha   90.00
_cell.angle_beta   90.00
_cell.angle_gamma   90.00
#
_symmetry.space_group_name_H-M   'P 1'
#
loop_
_entity.id
_entity.type
_entity.pdbx_description
1 polymer ?
#
loop_
_entity_poly.entity_id
_entity_poly.type
_entity_poly.pdbx_seq_one_letter_code
_entity_poly.pdbx_strand_id
1 'polypeptide(L)' 'QLDGGDIELVSVDKKGVVSIRFQGACVGCPSVDMTLQGGIEATLKEHVQGVSLVQAVE' A
#
# COMPACT_ATOMS: atom_id res chain seq x y z
N GLN A 1 -10.52 -4.47 -12.40
CA GLN A 1 -9.61 -3.33 -12.25
C GLN A 1 -9.70 -2.49 -13.53
N LEU A 2 -10.06 -1.20 -13.44
CA LEU A 2 -10.20 -0.29 -14.60
C LEU A 2 -8.92 0.51 -14.90
N ASP A 3 -7.93 0.49 -14.00
CA ASP A 3 -6.71 1.32 -14.09
C ASP A 3 -5.44 0.53 -14.44
N GLY A 4 -5.56 -0.79 -14.66
CA GLY A 4 -4.43 -1.66 -15.01
C GLY A 4 -3.39 -1.89 -13.91
N GLY A 5 -3.59 -1.31 -12.73
CA GLY A 5 -2.77 -1.50 -11.53
C GLY A 5 -3.38 -2.50 -10.54
N ASP A 6 -2.53 -3.07 -9.68
CA ASP A 6 -2.96 -3.90 -8.55
C ASP A 6 -2.00 -3.77 -7.36
N ILE A 7 -2.39 -4.30 -6.20
CA ILE A 7 -1.56 -4.34 -4.99
C ILE A 7 -1.57 -5.73 -4.35
N GLU A 8 -0.39 -6.18 -3.92
CA GLU A 8 -0.22 -7.41 -3.15
C GLU A 8 0.11 -7.09 -1.70
N LEU A 9 -0.51 -7.78 -0.75
CA LEU A 9 -0.07 -7.78 0.63
C LEU A 9 1.14 -8.72 0.78
N VAL A 10 2.28 -8.17 1.18
CA VAL A 10 3.53 -8.94 1.37
C VAL A 10 3.65 -9.43 2.80
N SER A 11 3.43 -8.56 3.79
CA SER A 11 3.52 -8.94 5.20
C SER A 11 2.85 -7.92 6.12
N VAL A 12 2.46 -8.36 7.31
CA VAL A 12 2.08 -7.51 8.44
C VAL A 12 2.92 -7.89 9.64
N ASP A 13 3.63 -6.93 10.22
CA ASP A 13 4.46 -7.18 11.40
C ASP A 13 3.70 -6.90 12.71
N LYS A 14 4.26 -7.35 13.85
CA LYS A 14 3.64 -7.21 15.17
C LYS A 14 3.49 -5.76 15.64
N LYS A 15 4.21 -4.81 15.03
CA LYS A 15 4.10 -3.36 15.29
C LYS A 15 3.05 -2.69 14.41
N GLY A 16 2.37 -3.44 13.54
CA GLY A 16 1.34 -2.90 12.67
C GLY A 16 1.86 -2.25 11.39
N VAL A 17 3.10 -2.54 10.97
CA VAL A 17 3.59 -2.12 9.65
C VAL A 17 3.09 -3.12 8.61
N VAL A 18 2.35 -2.59 7.64
CA VAL A 18 1.84 -3.33 6.49
C VAL A 18 2.77 -3.08 5.31
N SER A 19 3.34 -4.15 4.77
CA SER A 19 4.19 -4.08 3.57
C SER A 19 3.39 -4.55 2.37
N ILE A 20 3.32 -3.71 1.34
CA ILE A 20 2.59 -3.99 0.09
C ILE A 20 3.54 -3.93 -1.10
N ARG A 21 3.23 -4.65 -2.17
CA ARG A 21 3.91 -4.55 -3.46
C ARG A 21 2.94 -4.06 -4.50
N PHE A 22 3.28 -3.00 -5.21
CA PHE A 22 2.52 -2.55 -6.36
C PHE A 22 2.73 -3.49 -7.56
N GLN A 23 1.67 -3.69 -8.34
CA GLN A 23 1.68 -4.53 -9.54
C GLN A 23 1.05 -3.79 -10.71
N GLY A 24 1.36 -4.26 -11.93
CA GLY A 24 0.79 -3.73 -13.17
C GLY A 24 1.17 -2.26 -13.41
N ALA A 25 0.20 -1.45 -13.83
CA ALA A 25 0.38 -0.04 -14.14
C ALA A 25 0.80 0.82 -12.92
N CYS A 26 0.73 0.27 -11.70
CA CYS A 26 1.23 0.93 -10.50
C CYS A 26 2.76 0.82 -10.34
N VAL A 27 3.44 -0.04 -11.11
CA VAL A 27 4.89 -0.23 -11.01
C VAL A 27 5.64 0.85 -11.79
N GLY A 28 6.47 1.64 -11.08
CA GLY A 28 7.45 2.54 -11.70
C GLY A 28 6.95 3.95 -12.02
N CYS A 29 5.81 4.38 -11.48
CA CYS A 29 5.33 5.75 -11.61
C CYS A 29 5.66 6.55 -10.33
N PRO A 30 6.77 7.30 -10.28
CA PRO A 30 7.31 7.88 -9.03
C PRO A 30 6.36 8.86 -8.32
N SER A 31 5.40 9.43 -9.06
CA SER A 31 4.39 10.33 -8.51
C SER A 31 3.17 9.61 -7.91
N VAL A 32 2.87 8.40 -8.42
CA VAL A 32 1.72 7.59 -7.98
C VAL A 32 2.05 6.86 -6.68
N ASP A 33 3.29 6.41 -6.51
CA ASP A 33 3.71 5.66 -5.32
C ASP A 33 3.42 6.39 -4.00
N MET A 34 3.82 7.66 -3.85
CA MET A 34 3.60 8.37 -2.58
C MET A 34 2.15 8.73 -2.30
N THR A 35 1.39 9.19 -3.31
CA THR A 35 -0.01 9.60 -3.11
C THR A 35 -0.92 8.40 -2.92
N LEU A 36 -0.74 7.34 -3.72
CA LEU A 36 -1.52 6.11 -3.61
C LEU A 36 -1.21 5.37 -2.32
N GLN A 37 0.08 5.22 -1.94
CA GLN A 37 0.47 4.63 -0.67
C GLN A 37 -0.14 5.41 0.52
N GLY A 38 -0.12 6.75 0.47
CA GLY A 38 -0.72 7.59 1.51
C GLY A 38 -2.24 7.41 1.62
N GLY A 39 -2.94 7.30 0.48
CA GLY A 39 -4.38 6.99 0.45
C GLY A 39 -4.69 5.62 1.05
N ILE A 40 -3.93 4.60 0.66
CA ILE A 40 -4.06 3.23 1.19
C ILE A 40 -3.81 3.21 2.70
N GLU A 41 -2.78 3.91 3.18
CA GLU A 41 -2.48 4.03 4.61
C GLU A 41 -3.64 4.66 5.38
N ALA A 42 -4.19 5.77 4.89
CA ALA A 42 -5.30 6.45 5.53
C ALA A 42 -6.53 5.52 5.63
N THR A 43 -6.89 4.86 4.52
CA THR A 43 -8.01 3.91 4.50
C THR A 43 -7.79 2.72 5.44
N LEU A 44 -6.59 2.14 5.47
CA LEU A 44 -6.28 1.01 6.37
C LEU A 44 -6.32 1.43 7.84
N LYS A 45 -5.81 2.62 8.19
CA LYS A 45 -5.87 3.14 9.57
C LYS A 45 -7.31 3.40 10.03
N GLU A 46 -8.20 3.80 9.12
CA GLU A 46 -9.61 4.01 9.41
C GLU A 46 -10.37 2.69 9.66
N HIS A 47 -10.07 1.65 8.87
CA HIS A 47 -10.87 0.42 8.87
C HIS A 47 -10.24 -0.74 9.66
N VAL A 48 -8.93 -0.71 9.91
CA VAL A 48 -8.18 -1.81 10.52
C VAL A 48 -7.43 -1.32 11.74
N GLN A 49 -7.94 -1.71 12.92
CA GLN A 49 -7.32 -1.35 14.18
C GLN A 49 -5.93 -2.00 14.33
N GLY A 50 -4.93 -1.21 14.70
CA GLY A 50 -3.56 -1.68 14.91
C GLY A 50 -2.63 -1.49 13.70
N VAL A 51 -3.11 -0.93 12.58
CA VAL A 51 -2.23 -0.46 11.50
C VAL A 51 -1.52 0.81 11.93
N SER A 52 -0.19 0.79 11.89
CA SER A 52 0.67 1.90 12.29
C SER A 52 1.26 2.63 11.07
N LEU A 53 1.65 1.88 10.05
CA LEU A 53 2.36 2.38 8.86
C LEU A 53 2.10 1.45 7.68
N VAL A 54 2.04 2.01 6.47
CA VAL A 54 2.10 1.24 5.21
C VAL A 54 3.36 1.62 4.46
N GLN A 55 4.09 0.62 3.95
CA GLN A 55 5.26 0.81 3.09
C GLN A 55 5.14 -0.03 1.82
N ALA A 56 5.56 0.55 0.69
CA ALA A 56 5.76 -0.20 -0.54
C ALA A 56 7.12 -0.91 -0.50
N VAL A 57 7.16 -2.17 -0.95
CA VAL A 57 8.38 -2.96 -1.15
C VAL A 57 8.53 -3.36 -2.61
N GLU A 58 9.78 -3.46 -3.06
CA GLU A 58 10.13 -3.96 -4.40
C GLU A 58 9.80 -5.45 -4.58
#